data_AF-X7ZQX2-F1
#
_entry.id   AF-X7ZQX2-F1
#
_cell.length_a   1.000
_cell.length_b   1.000
_cell.length_c   1.000
_cell.angle_alpha   90.00
_cell.angle_beta   90.00
_cell.angle_gamma   90.00
#
_symmetry.space_group_name_H-M   'P 1'
#
loop_
_entity.id
_entity.type
_entity.pdbx_description
1 polymer ?
#
loop_
_entity_poly.entity_id
_entity_poly.type
_entity_poly.pdbx_seq_one_letter_code
_entity_poly.pdbx_strand_id
1 'polypeptide(L)' 'MAMLTMLKSGGATVHESVEVMEIASQERREVDVIAFGKVAGHQSAVSLNAATGSARRTSSG' A
#
# COMPACT_ATOMS: atom_id res chain seq x y z
N MET A 1 4.83 -1.66 11.42
CA MET A 1 5.83 -0.57 11.39
C MET A 1 7.15 -0.92 10.72
N ALA A 2 7.70 -2.13 10.91
CA ALA A 2 8.98 -2.52 10.31
C ALA A 2 9.03 -2.30 8.77
N MET A 3 7.99 -2.73 8.05
CA MET A 3 7.91 -2.58 6.59
C MET A 3 7.93 -1.12 6.11
N LEU A 4 7.13 -0.23 6.72
CA LEU A 4 7.09 1.19 6.35
C LEU A 4 8.44 1.87 6.62
N THR A 5 9.09 1.49 7.72
CA THR A 5 10.43 1.98 8.08
C THR A 5 11.45 1.55 7.04
N MET A 6 11.40 0.29 6.59
CA MET A 6 12.26 -0.22 5.53
C MET A 6 12.06 0.54 4.21
N LEU A 7 10.81 0.76 3.80
CA LEU A 7 10.49 1.53 2.57
C LEU A 7 11.09 2.94 2.64
N LYS A 8 10.86 3.67 3.75
CA LYS A 8 11.42 5.01 3.96
C LYS A 8 12.96 4.99 3.95
N SER A 9 13.58 4.00 4.61
CA SER A 9 15.05 3.86 4.63
C SER A 9 15.67 3.54 3.27
N GLY A 10 14.91 2.87 2.39
CA GLY A 10 15.28 2.63 1.00
C GLY A 10 15.13 3.84 0.08
N GLY A 11 14.80 5.02 0.65
CA GLY A 11 14.61 6.26 -0.09
C GLY A 11 13.24 6.40 -0.74
N ALA A 12 12.26 5.57 -0.37
CA ALA A 12 10.89 5.72 -0.85
C ALA A 12 10.14 6.79 -0.05
N THR A 13 9.36 7.61 -0.74
CA THR A 13 8.37 8.50 -0.11
C THR A 13 7.11 7.70 0.16
N VAL A 14 6.66 7.65 1.42
CA VAL A 14 5.53 6.81 1.85
C VAL A 14 4.42 7.68 2.43
N HIS A 15 3.19 7.46 1.96
CA HIS A 15 1.96 8.07 2.48
C HIS A 15 1.00 6.97 2.93
N GLU A 16 0.25 7.24 4.00
CA GLU A 16 -0.69 6.31 4.64
C GLU A 16 -2.12 6.88 4.52
N SER A 17 -3.13 5.99 4.41
CA SER A 17 -4.56 6.30 4.29
C SER A 17 -4.85 7.38 3.24
N VAL A 18 -4.56 7.05 1.98
CA VAL A 18 -4.65 7.99 0.85
C VAL A 18 -5.81 7.62 -0.05
N GLU A 19 -6.65 8.59 -0.39
CA GLU A 19 -7.64 8.46 -1.47
C GLU A 19 -6.93 8.64 -2.82
N VAL A 20 -7.08 7.65 -3.71
CA VAL A 20 -6.55 7.70 -5.08
C VAL A 20 -7.69 7.63 -6.08
N MET A 21 -7.52 8.33 -7.20
CA MET A 21 -8.45 8.29 -8.33
C MET A 21 -7.78 7.61 -9.51
N GLU A 22 -8.39 6.54 -10.01
CA GLU A 22 -7.99 5.96 -11.29
C GLU A 22 -8.44 6.88 -12.42
N ILE A 23 -7.51 7.34 -13.25
CA ILE A 23 -7.79 8.35 -14.28
C ILE A 23 -8.72 7.81 -15.36
N ALA A 24 -8.57 6.53 -15.74
CA ALA A 24 -9.34 5.93 -16.83
C ALA A 24 -10.82 5.70 -16.46
N SER A 25 -11.07 5.21 -15.24
CA SER A 25 -12.42 4.88 -14.75
C SER A 25 -13.07 6.03 -13.97
N GLN A 26 -12.28 7.02 -13.53
CA GLN A 26 -12.68 8.05 -12.55
C GLN A 26 -13.11 7.45 -11.20
N GLU A 27 -12.82 6.17 -10.96
CA GLU A 27 -13.14 5.50 -9.71
C GLU A 27 -12.19 6.00 -8.62
N ARG A 28 -12.77 6.36 -7.46
CA ARG A 28 -12.01 6.69 -6.26
C ARG A 28 -11.97 5.51 -5.33
N ARG A 29 -10.80 5.27 -4.74
CA ARG A 29 -10.62 4.24 -3.72
C ARG A 29 -9.65 4.70 -2.66
N GLU A 30 -9.87 4.24 -1.44
CA GLU A 30 -8.92 4.38 -0.36
C GLU A 30 -7.84 3.30 -0.49
N VAL A 31 -6.60 3.69 -0.22
CA VAL A 31 -5.45 2.80 -0.16
C VAL A 31 -4.76 3.01 1.17
N ASP A 32 -4.47 1.91 1.88
CA ASP A 32 -3.87 1.99 3.20
C ASP A 32 -2.47 2.61 3.16
N VAL A 33 -1.68 2.26 2.14
CA VAL A 33 -0.32 2.79 1.97
C VAL A 33 0.01 2.96 0.49
N ILE A 34 0.59 4.10 0.12
CA ILE A 34 1.24 4.30 -1.17
C ILE A 34 2.70 4.70 -0.99
N ALA A 35 3.60 4.04 -1.71
CA ALA A 35 5.04 4.30 -1.69
C ALA A 35 5.56 4.66 -3.09
N PHE A 36 6.35 5.71 -3.18
CA PHE A 36 7.00 6.20 -4.40
C PHE A 36 8.51 6.03 -4.30
N GLY A 37 9.15 5.48 -5.34
CA GLY A 37 10.59 5.31 -5.38
C GLY A 37 11.12 4.96 -6.77
N LYS A 38 12.45 4.89 -6.91
CA LYS A 38 13.08 4.45 -8.17
C LYS A 38 13.31 2.94 -8.18
N VAL A 39 12.85 2.26 -9.22
CA VAL A 39 13.15 0.85 -9.51
C VAL A 39 13.83 0.78 -10.87
N ALA A 40 15.04 0.22 -10.92
CA ALA A 40 15.86 0.18 -12.13
C ALA A 40 15.98 1.55 -12.85
N GLY A 41 16.10 2.64 -12.08
CA GLY A 41 16.18 4.01 -12.60
C GLY A 41 14.85 4.69 -12.92
N HIS A 42 13.73 3.97 -12.90
CA HIS A 42 12.40 4.48 -13.26
C HIS A 42 11.60 4.85 -12.01
N GLN A 43 10.93 6.00 -12.01
CA GLN A 43 9.98 6.33 -10.95
C GLN A 43 8.82 5.35 -10.97
N SER A 44 8.54 4.75 -9.82
CA SER A 44 7.56 3.70 -9.62
C SER A 44 6.72 4.00 -8.37
N ALA A 45 5.46 3.58 -8.41
CA ALA A 45 4.55 3.66 -7.28
C ALA A 45 4.01 2.27 -6.95
N VAL A 46 3.92 1.94 -5.66
CA VAL A 46 3.31 0.72 -5.16
C VAL A 46 2.24 1.09 -4.14
N SER A 47 1.02 0.60 -4.36
CA SER A 47 -0.10 0.69 -3.42
C SER A 47 -0.26 -0.63 -2.69
N LEU A 48 -0.41 -0.57 -1.37
CA LEU A 48 -0.68 -1.74 -0.52
C LEU A 48 -1.98 -1.52 0.23
N ASN A 49 -2.83 -2.54 0.21
CA ASN A 49 -3.98 -2.64 1.09
C ASN A 49 -3.70 -3.73 2.11
N ALA A 50 -3.79 -3.38 3.39
CA ALA A 50 -3.75 -4.32 4.47
C ALA A 50 -4.97 -5.24 4.34
N ALA A 51 -4.73 -6.52 4.07
CA ALA A 51 -5.79 -7.50 4.23
C ALA A 51 -6.16 -7.50 5.72
N THR A 52 -7.36 -7.01 6.05
CA THR A 52 -7.97 -7.35 7.33
C THR A 52 -8.18 -8.85 7.30
N GLY A 53 -7.26 -9.58 7.93
CA GLY A 53 -7.42 -11.00 8.17
C GLY A 53 -8.72 -11.18 8.94
N SER A 54 -9.79 -11.61 8.25
CA SER A 54 -10.85 -12.34 8.92
C SER A 54 -10.17 -13.60 9.42
N ALA A 55 -9.70 -13.56 10.66
CA ALA A 55 -9.28 -14.75 11.38
C ALA A 55 -10.54 -15.60 11.55
N ARG A 56 -10.87 -16.37 10.49
CA ARG A 56 -11.89 -17.40 10.54
C ARG A 56 -11.32 -18.45 11.49
N ARG A 57 -11.59 -18.28 12.78
CA ARG A 57 -11.42 -19.32 13.79
C ARG A 57 -12.30 -20.46 13.33
N THR A 58 -11.71 -21.47 12.68
CA THR A 58 -12.36 -22.75 12.52
C THR A 58 -12.39 -23.38 13.90
N SER A 59 -13.43 -23.06 14.67
CA SER A 59 -13.79 -23.88 15.83
C SER A 59 -14.18 -25.26 15.27
N SER A 60 -13.25 -26.20 15.35
CA SER A 60 -13.60 -27.62 15.30
C SER A 60 -14.14 -27.96 16.69
N GLY A 61 -15.45 -28.17 16.76
CA GLY A 61 -16.10 -28.89 17.85
C GLY A 61 -16.20 -30.36 17.50
#